data_AF-A0A957M5A6-F1
#
_entry.id   AF-A0A957M5A6-F1
#
_cell.length_a   1.000
_cell.length_b   1.000
_cell.length_c   1.000
_cell.angle_alpha   90.00
_cell.angle_beta   90.00
_cell.angle_gamma   90.00
#
_symmetry.space_group_name_H-M   'P 1'
#
loop_
_entity.id
_entity.type
_entity.pdbx_description
1 polymer ?
#
loop_
_entity_poly.entity_id
_entity_poly.type
_entity_poly.pdbx_seq_one_letter_code
_entity_poly.pdbx_strand_id
1 'polypeptide(L)'
;SEKAMAIASYAAASGAYVIMGVHNPVDGSDVVTRILSEGWEEKVGGKIEFVVEPDEIVARSLAHIDKKRAALGLPAYDPTKWGKSGDQRMEALLELPLDMQAEALYGMPVPA
;
A
#
# COMPACT_ATOMS: atom_id res chain seq x y z
N SER A 1 -11.34 -5.79 15.51
CA SER A 1 -10.74 -5.95 16.84
C SER A 1 -10.35 -4.58 17.37
N GLU A 2 -10.56 -4.29 18.66
CA GLU A 2 -10.20 -3.02 19.28
C GLU A 2 -8.72 -2.66 19.10
N LYS A 3 -7.84 -3.68 19.11
CA LYS A 3 -6.40 -3.49 18.84
C LYS A 3 -6.14 -2.88 17.46
N ALA A 4 -6.89 -3.30 16.43
CA ALA A 4 -6.75 -2.75 15.09
C ALA A 4 -7.20 -1.28 15.02
N MET A 5 -8.26 -0.92 15.76
CA MET A 5 -8.70 0.46 15.87
C MET A 5 -7.66 1.33 16.58
N ALA A 6 -7.02 0.83 17.64
CA ALA A 6 -5.95 1.55 18.32
C ALA A 6 -4.75 1.81 17.39
N ILE A 7 -4.36 0.82 16.57
CA ILE A 7 -3.30 0.96 15.56
C ILE A 7 -3.69 2.00 14.51
N ALA A 8 -4.92 1.92 13.98
CA ALA A 8 -5.42 2.87 13.00
C ALA A 8 -5.41 4.30 13.54
N SER A 9 -5.91 4.49 14.76
CA SER A 9 -5.89 5.80 15.44
C SER A 9 -4.48 6.34 15.63
N TYR A 10 -3.54 5.51 16.09
CA TYR A 10 -2.15 5.92 16.25
C TYR A 10 -1.49 6.29 14.91
N ALA A 11 -1.71 5.49 13.86
CA ALA A 11 -1.16 5.75 12.54
C ALA A 11 -1.73 7.04 11.92
N ALA A 12 -3.05 7.26 12.04
CA ALA A 12 -3.69 8.48 11.56
C ALA A 12 -3.24 9.72 12.34
N ALA A 13 -3.13 9.61 13.67
CA ALA A 13 -2.54 10.66 14.51
C ALA A 13 -1.08 10.99 14.13
N SER A 14 -0.35 10.02 13.57
CA SER A 14 1.01 10.20 13.06
C SER A 14 1.07 10.76 11.63
N GLY A 15 -0.07 11.14 11.05
CA GLY A 15 -0.15 11.74 9.71
C GLY A 15 -0.40 10.76 8.57
N ALA A 16 -0.65 9.47 8.86
CA ALA A 16 -0.96 8.48 7.82
C ALA A 16 -2.43 8.52 7.38
N TYR A 17 -2.68 8.22 6.12
CA TYR A 17 -4.03 7.86 5.67
C TYR A 17 -4.26 6.37 5.93
N VAL A 18 -5.28 6.04 6.70
CA VAL A 18 -5.62 4.67 7.08
C VAL A 18 -6.99 4.31 6.53
N ILE A 19 -7.08 3.21 5.80
CA ILE A 19 -8.34 2.66 5.31
C ILE A 19 -8.63 1.36 6.06
N MET A 20 -9.77 1.31 6.72
CA MET A 20 -10.24 0.16 7.47
C MET A 20 -11.21 -0.65 6.60
N GLY A 21 -10.83 -1.89 6.26
CA GLY A 21 -11.56 -2.84 5.41
C GLY A 21 -12.85 -3.43 6.01
N VAL A 22 -13.55 -2.69 6.87
CA VAL A 22 -14.71 -3.17 7.63
C VAL A 22 -15.83 -2.13 7.57
N HIS A 23 -17.06 -2.53 7.90
CA HIS A 23 -18.16 -1.58 8.06
C HIS A 23 -17.78 -0.49 9.06
N ASN A 24 -18.06 0.77 8.70
CA ASN A 24 -17.93 1.91 9.59
C ASN A 24 -18.74 1.70 10.89
N PRO A 25 -18.09 1.52 12.06
CA PRO A 25 -18.79 1.31 13.33
C PRO A 25 -19.37 2.60 13.92
N VAL A 26 -19.10 3.75 13.30
CA VAL A 26 -19.56 5.08 13.74
C VAL A 26 -20.45 5.77 12.70
N ASP A 27 -21.01 5.01 11.75
CA ASP A 27 -21.86 5.56 10.67
C ASP A 27 -23.13 6.25 11.21
N GLY A 28 -23.61 5.84 12.39
CA GLY A 28 -24.76 6.47 13.07
C GLY A 28 -24.49 7.88 13.57
N SER A 29 -23.26 8.39 13.44
CA SER A 29 -22.91 9.77 13.72
C SER A 29 -22.08 10.38 12.60
N ASP A 30 -22.71 11.24 11.80
CA ASP A 30 -22.03 12.04 10.78
C ASP A 30 -20.91 12.90 11.39
N VAL A 31 -21.10 13.39 12.62
CA VAL A 31 -20.11 14.20 13.33
C VAL A 31 -18.84 13.40 13.59
N VAL A 32 -18.97 12.18 14.14
CA VAL A 32 -17.80 11.35 14.43
C VAL A 32 -17.13 10.89 13.13
N THR A 33 -17.92 10.53 12.11
CA THR A 33 -17.40 10.15 10.80
C THR A 33 -16.58 11.28 10.18
N ARG A 34 -17.08 12.53 10.22
CA ARG A 34 -16.34 13.71 9.72
C ARG A 34 -15.10 14.05 10.54
N ILE A 35 -15.14 13.85 11.86
CA ILE A 35 -13.96 14.05 12.71
C ILE A 35 -12.83 13.12 12.27
N LEU A 36 -13.13 11.84 12.03
CA LEU A 36 -12.12 10.84 11.64
C LEU A 36 -11.55 11.08 10.24
N SER A 37 -12.39 11.56 9.30
CA SER A 37 -11.97 11.82 7.92
C SER A 37 -11.35 13.22 7.76
N GLU A 38 -12.17 14.26 7.77
CA GLU A 38 -11.79 15.64 7.44
C GLU A 38 -11.10 16.31 8.63
N GLY A 39 -11.68 16.18 9.82
CA GLY A 39 -11.19 16.86 11.02
C GLY A 39 -9.77 16.45 11.42
N TRP A 40 -9.42 15.17 11.24
CA TRP A 40 -8.06 14.69 11.49
C TRP A 40 -7.13 15.03 10.34
N GLU A 41 -7.57 14.96 9.08
CA GLU A 41 -6.73 15.35 7.92
C GLU A 41 -6.26 16.80 8.06
N GLU A 42 -7.13 17.70 8.51
CA GLU A 42 -6.80 19.11 8.76
C GLU A 42 -5.84 19.31 9.94
N LYS A 43 -5.99 18.53 11.02
CA LYS A 43 -5.22 18.72 12.26
C LYS A 43 -3.84 18.08 12.24
N VAL A 44 -3.75 16.86 11.72
CA VAL A 44 -2.54 16.02 11.80
C VAL A 44 -2.06 15.53 10.43
N GLY A 45 -2.79 15.82 9.35
CA GLY A 45 -2.44 15.40 7.99
C GLY A 45 -2.79 13.95 7.65
N GLY A 46 -3.24 13.18 8.64
CA GLY A 46 -3.69 11.80 8.54
C GLY A 46 -5.18 11.66 8.82
N LYS A 47 -5.78 10.55 8.40
CA LYS A 47 -7.24 10.34 8.51
C LYS A 47 -7.60 8.87 8.49
N ILE A 48 -8.83 8.56 8.92
CA ILE A 48 -9.39 7.21 8.87
C ILE A 48 -10.65 7.21 8.00
N GLU A 49 -10.72 6.25 7.08
CA GLU A 49 -11.92 5.96 6.31
C GLU A 49 -12.25 4.46 6.38
N PHE A 50 -13.53 4.14 6.25
CA PHE A 50 -14.03 2.76 6.27
C PHE A 50 -14.57 2.43 4.88
N VAL A 51 -13.99 1.41 4.25
CA VAL A 51 -14.33 0.99 2.90
C VAL A 51 -14.31 -0.52 2.88
N VAL A 52 -15.39 -1.15 2.42
CA VAL A 52 -15.53 -2.61 2.42
C VAL A 52 -14.97 -3.21 1.12
N GLU A 53 -15.16 -2.50 0.00
CA GLU A 53 -14.80 -3.01 -1.32
C GLU A 53 -13.28 -2.97 -1.56
N PRO A 54 -12.63 -4.13 -1.78
CA PRO A 54 -11.17 -4.20 -1.94
C PRO A 54 -10.62 -3.34 -3.08
N ASP A 55 -11.31 -3.30 -4.21
CA ASP A 55 -10.90 -2.51 -5.38
C ASP A 55 -10.90 -1.01 -5.06
N GLU A 56 -11.86 -0.56 -4.25
CA GLU A 56 -11.95 0.83 -3.81
C GLU A 56 -10.84 1.17 -2.81
N ILE A 57 -10.49 0.26 -1.90
CA ILE A 57 -9.36 0.44 -0.98
C ILE A 57 -8.08 0.67 -1.78
N VAL A 58 -7.83 -0.14 -2.80
CA VAL A 58 -6.65 -0.01 -3.67
C VAL A 58 -6.68 1.31 -4.43
N ALA A 59 -7.82 1.64 -5.06
CA ALA A 59 -7.97 2.88 -5.82
C ALA A 59 -7.73 4.13 -4.95
N ARG A 60 -8.32 4.19 -3.75
CA ARG A 60 -8.13 5.31 -2.81
C ARG A 60 -6.70 5.39 -2.28
N SER A 61 -6.07 4.24 -2.00
CA SER A 61 -4.68 4.18 -1.55
C SER A 61 -3.74 4.76 -2.61
N LEU A 62 -3.87 4.31 -3.87
CA LEU A 62 -3.06 4.79 -4.99
C LEU A 62 -3.29 6.29 -5.24
N ALA A 63 -4.55 6.74 -5.27
CA ALA A 63 -4.88 8.15 -5.45
C ALA A 63 -4.27 9.04 -4.36
N HIS A 64 -4.26 8.58 -3.10
CA HIS A 64 -3.61 9.30 -2.01
C HIS A 64 -2.09 9.36 -2.17
N ILE A 65 -1.46 8.24 -2.53
CA ILE A 65 -0.02 8.18 -2.79
C ILE A 65 0.35 9.15 -3.91
N ASP A 66 -0.38 9.14 -5.03
CA ASP A 66 -0.14 10.04 -6.15
C ASP A 66 -0.31 11.52 -5.76
N LYS A 67 -1.34 11.86 -4.99
CA LYS A 67 -1.53 13.21 -4.44
C LYS A 67 -0.33 13.64 -3.60
N LYS A 68 0.17 12.78 -2.71
CA LYS A 68 1.33 13.09 -1.86
C LYS A 68 2.63 13.18 -2.66
N ARG A 69 2.83 12.29 -3.65
CA ARG A 69 3.98 12.34 -4.57
C ARG A 69 4.02 13.65 -5.35
N ALA A 70 2.87 14.07 -5.90
CA ALA A 70 2.74 15.33 -6.60
C ALA A 70 3.04 16.53 -5.69
N ALA A 71 2.52 16.52 -4.44
CA ALA A 71 2.81 17.57 -3.46
C ALA A 71 4.30 17.65 -3.07
N LEU A 72 5.04 16.54 -3.18
CA LEU A 72 6.48 16.49 -2.98
C LEU A 72 7.31 16.83 -4.25
N GLY A 73 6.65 17.12 -5.38
CA GLY A 73 7.34 17.38 -6.64
C GLY A 73 8.00 16.14 -7.26
N LEU A 74 7.56 14.93 -6.87
CA LEU A 74 8.08 13.70 -7.44
C LEU A 74 7.47 13.45 -8.83
N PRO A 75 8.23 12.85 -9.77
CA PRO A 75 7.67 12.48 -11.06
C PRO A 75 6.51 11.49 -10.89
N ALA A 76 5.57 11.54 -11.84
CA ALA A 76 4.48 10.58 -11.92
C ALA A 76 5.02 9.14 -11.87
N TYR A 77 4.26 8.25 -11.24
CA TYR A 77 4.63 6.84 -11.23
C TYR A 77 4.64 6.29 -12.66
N ASP A 78 5.74 5.66 -13.04
CA ASP A 78 5.89 4.99 -14.31
C ASP A 78 6.23 3.52 -14.02
N PRO A 79 5.31 2.58 -14.32
CA PRO A 79 5.50 1.16 -14.07
C PRO A 79 6.61 0.55 -14.92
N THR A 80 7.06 1.23 -15.97
CA THR A 80 8.12 0.78 -16.87
C THR A 80 9.51 1.35 -16.52
N LYS A 81 9.55 2.34 -15.61
CA LYS A 81 10.78 3.07 -15.26
C LYS A 81 11.79 2.22 -14.49
N TRP A 82 11.30 1.34 -13.62
CA TRP A 82 12.11 0.37 -12.93
C TRP A 82 11.92 -0.98 -13.64
N GLY A 83 12.99 -1.76 -13.77
CA GLY A 83 12.92 -3.08 -14.42
C GLY A 83 11.92 -4.02 -13.73
N LYS A 84 11.71 -5.19 -14.32
CA LYS A 84 10.88 -6.25 -13.73
C LYS A 84 11.45 -6.70 -12.36
N SER A 85 10.63 -7.40 -11.56
CA SER A 85 10.97 -7.80 -10.18
C SER A 85 12.40 -8.32 -10.03
N GLY A 86 13.07 -8.01 -8.92
CA GLY A 86 14.36 -8.62 -8.59
C GLY A 86 14.30 -10.16 -8.49
N ASP A 87 13.09 -10.71 -8.32
CA ASP A 87 12.81 -12.14 -8.25
C ASP A 87 12.90 -12.86 -9.60
N GLN A 88 13.00 -12.13 -10.71
CA GLN A 88 13.11 -12.73 -12.05
C GLN A 88 14.25 -13.72 -12.18
N ARG A 89 15.38 -13.47 -11.50
CA ARG A 89 16.50 -14.41 -11.47
C ARG A 89 16.11 -15.73 -10.80
N MET A 90 15.30 -15.65 -9.74
CA MET A 90 14.80 -16.83 -9.04
C MET A 90 13.74 -17.55 -9.86
N GLU A 91 12.83 -16.83 -10.52
CA GLU A 91 11.84 -17.43 -11.43
C GLU A 91 12.54 -18.21 -12.57
N ALA A 92 13.50 -17.57 -13.24
CA ALA A 92 14.26 -18.21 -14.32
C ALA A 92 15.11 -19.38 -13.82
N LEU A 93 15.60 -19.34 -12.57
CA LEU A 93 16.30 -20.46 -11.94
C LEU A 93 15.34 -21.62 -11.64
N LEU A 94 14.13 -21.35 -11.18
CA LEU A 94 13.13 -22.39 -10.87
C LEU A 94 12.57 -23.09 -12.12
N GLU A 95 12.59 -22.43 -13.27
CA GLU A 95 12.22 -23.03 -14.56
C GLU A 95 13.29 -23.98 -15.11
N LEU A 96 14.54 -23.91 -14.61
CA LEU A 96 15.60 -24.82 -15.03
C LEU A 96 15.36 -26.25 -14.49
N PRO A 97 15.81 -27.28 -15.22
CA PRO A 97 15.94 -28.64 -14.68
C PRO A 97 16.79 -28.67 -13.40
N LEU A 98 16.42 -29.50 -12.41
CA LEU A 98 17.01 -29.53 -11.06
C LEU A 98 18.55 -29.71 -11.05
N ASP A 99 19.08 -30.46 -12.02
CA ASP A 99 20.50 -30.66 -12.24
C ASP A 99 21.21 -29.35 -12.65
N MET A 100 20.57 -28.53 -13.47
CA MET A 100 21.07 -27.22 -13.88
C MET A 100 20.84 -26.12 -12.82
N GLN A 101 19.84 -26.27 -11.95
CA GLN A 101 19.58 -25.32 -10.86
C GLN A 101 20.76 -25.21 -9.88
N ALA A 102 21.32 -26.36 -9.48
CA ALA A 102 22.42 -26.43 -8.53
C ALA A 102 23.67 -25.70 -9.06
N GLU A 103 23.91 -25.76 -10.37
CA GLU A 103 25.04 -25.09 -11.01
C GLU A 103 24.78 -23.59 -11.22
N ALA A 104 23.58 -23.21 -11.67
CA ALA A 104 23.18 -21.81 -11.87
C ALA A 104 23.13 -20.99 -10.57
N LEU A 105 22.86 -21.65 -9.44
CA LEU A 105 22.86 -21.02 -8.12
C LEU A 105 24.24 -20.46 -7.73
N TYR A 106 25.33 -21.09 -8.19
CA TYR A 106 26.70 -20.77 -7.77
C TYR A 106 27.55 -19.99 -8.79
N GLY A 107 27.06 -19.61 -9.98
CA GLY A 107 27.84 -18.69 -10.81
C GLY A 107 27.54 -18.49 -12.30
N MET A 108 26.63 -19.23 -12.92
CA MET A 108 26.31 -18.99 -14.35
C MET A 108 25.22 -17.90 -14.49
N PRO A 109 25.37 -16.93 -15.42
CA PRO A 109 24.26 -16.05 -15.77
C PRO A 109 23.16 -16.89 -16.44
N VAL A 110 21.97 -16.88 -15.88
CA VAL A 110 20.78 -17.43 -16.55
C VAL A 110 20.52 -16.56 -17.79
N PRO A 111 20.47 -17.12 -19.01
CA PRO A 111 20.21 -16.32 -20.20
C PRO A 111 18.83 -15.65 -20.09
N ALA A 112 18.79 -14.37 -20.48
CA ALA A 112 17.60 -13.52 -20.42
C ALA A 112 16.51 -13.93 -21.41
#